data_AF-A0A4S0WEU5-F1
#
_entry.id   AF-A0A4S0WEU5-F1
#
_cell.length_a   1.000
_cell.length_b   1.000
_cell.length_c   1.000
_cell.angle_alpha   90.00
_cell.angle_beta   90.00
_cell.angle_gamma   90.00
#
_symmetry.space_group_name_H-M   'P 1'
#
loop_
_entity.id
_entity.type
_entity.pdbx_description
1 polymer ?
#
loop_
_entity_poly.entity_id
_entity_poly.type
_entity_poly.pdbx_seq_one_letter_code
_entity_poly.pdbx_strand_id
1 'polypeptide(L)' 'MEYTAENLCPEIAERERCAALAEAEAREFERIKMYPVARAMRALACRIKESSLTQEFDTRTASGNIERAAV' A
#
# COMPACT_ATOMS: atom_id res chain seq x y z
N MET A 1 18.25 -19.34 -0.90
CA MET A 1 16.80 -19.57 -0.89
C MET A 1 16.31 -19.30 -2.30
N GLU A 2 15.84 -20.33 -3.01
CA GLU A 2 15.28 -20.20 -4.35
C GLU A 2 13.87 -19.59 -4.26
N TYR A 3 13.69 -18.40 -4.83
CA TYR A 3 12.39 -17.75 -4.97
C TYR A 3 11.63 -18.43 -6.11
N THR A 4 10.75 -19.36 -5.78
CA THR A 4 9.87 -20.00 -6.76
C THR A 4 8.79 -19.02 -7.22
N ALA A 5 8.62 -18.90 -8.54
CA ALA A 5 7.74 -17.96 -9.22
C ALA A 5 6.22 -18.14 -8.94
N GLU A 6 5.85 -19.08 -8.07
CA GLU A 6 4.47 -19.49 -7.79
C GLU A 6 3.79 -18.61 -6.71
N ASN A 7 4.56 -17.95 -5.83
CA ASN A 7 4.02 -17.07 -4.78
C ASN A 7 3.74 -15.63 -5.22
N LEU A 8 4.16 -15.23 -6.42
CA LEU A 8 3.99 -13.86 -6.92
C LEU A 8 2.53 -13.54 -7.30
N CYS A 9 1.75 -14.54 -7.69
CA CYS A 9 0.39 -14.35 -8.20
C CYS A 9 -0.60 -13.74 -7.18
N PRO A 10 -0.71 -14.23 -5.92
CA PRO A 10 -1.64 -13.65 -4.94
C PRO A 10 -1.23 -12.26 -4.46
N GLU A 11 0.06 -11.99 -4.29
CA GLU A 11 0.56 -10.68 -3.83
C GLU A 11 0.36 -9.60 -4.90
N ILE A 12 0.63 -9.94 -6.17
CA ILE A 12 0.35 -9.05 -7.30
C ILE A 12 -1.15 -8.77 -7.39
N ALA A 13 -2.00 -9.80 -7.28
CA ALA A 13 -3.45 -9.63 -7.30
C ALA A 13 -3.96 -8.75 -6.15
N GLU A 14 -3.42 -8.91 -4.95
CA GLU A 14 -3.80 -8.05 -3.81
C GLU A 14 -3.33 -6.61 -4.00
N ARG A 15 -2.14 -6.41 -4.56
CA ARG A 15 -1.62 -5.08 -4.89
C ARG A 15 -2.51 -4.37 -5.91
N GLU A 16 -2.95 -5.08 -6.95
CA GLU A 16 -3.90 -4.55 -7.92
C GLU A 16 -5.25 -4.20 -7.29
N ARG A 17 -5.77 -5.06 -6.39
CA ARG A 17 -7.00 -4.77 -5.63
C ARG A 17 -6.86 -3.50 -4.80
N CYS A 18 -5.78 -3.37 -4.05
CA CYS A 18 -5.51 -2.18 -3.23
C CYS A 18 -5.37 -0.90 -4.08
N ALA A 19 -4.70 -0.98 -5.23
CA ALA A 19 -4.60 0.15 -6.14
C ALA A 19 -5.97 0.56 -6.71
N ALA A 20 -6.81 -0.42 -7.09
CA ALA A 20 -8.17 -0.17 -7.58
C ALA A 20 -9.07 0.48 -6.51
N LEU A 21 -8.94 0.07 -5.24
CA LEU A 21 -9.64 0.70 -4.12
C LEU A 21 -9.22 2.16 -3.93
N ALA A 22 -7.92 2.46 -3.96
CA ALA A 22 -7.43 3.83 -3.86
C ALA A 22 -7.91 4.72 -5.03
N GLU A 23 -8.02 4.17 -6.24
CA GLU A 23 -8.61 4.88 -7.40
C GLU A 23 -10.12 5.08 -7.27
N ALA A 24 -10.86 4.12 -6.71
CA ALA A 24 -12.28 4.27 -6.41
C ALA A 24 -12.49 5.40 -5.39
N GLU A 25 -11.73 5.40 -4.30
CA GLU A 25 -11.79 6.43 -3.28
C GLU A 25 -11.42 7.82 -3.83
N ALA A 26 -10.41 7.88 -4.71
CA ALA A 26 -10.07 9.13 -5.40
C ALA A 26 -11.26 9.71 -6.20
N ARG A 27 -12.05 8.85 -6.86
CA ARG A 27 -13.24 9.28 -7.61
C ARG A 27 -14.32 9.82 -6.67
N GLU A 28 -14.52 9.20 -5.50
CA GLU A 28 -15.47 9.73 -4.51
C GLU A 28 -15.04 11.10 -3.98
N PHE A 29 -13.74 11.28 -3.69
CA PHE A 29 -13.23 12.60 -3.29
C PHE A 29 -13.38 13.68 -4.38
N GLU A 30 -13.28 13.33 -5.66
CA GLU A 30 -13.57 14.28 -6.74
C GLU A 30 -15.03 14.68 -6.82
N ARG A 31 -15.95 13.75 -6.59
CA ARG A 31 -17.39 14.03 -6.60
C ARG A 31 -17.77 15.09 -5.57
N ILE A 32 -17.12 15.04 -4.41
CA ILE A 32 -17.30 16.04 -3.34
C ILE A 32 -16.32 17.23 -3.44
N LYS A 33 -15.62 17.36 -4.58
CA LYS A 33 -14.69 18.46 -4.90
C LYS A 33 -13.50 18.56 -3.94
N MET A 34 -13.16 17.48 -3.23
CA MET A 34 -11.95 17.37 -2.40
C MET A 34 -10.74 17.00 -3.26
N TYR A 35 -10.43 17.85 -4.24
CA TYR A 35 -9.38 17.59 -5.24
C TYR A 35 -7.98 17.32 -4.67
N PRO A 36 -7.52 17.98 -3.59
CA PRO A 36 -6.22 17.65 -3.01
C PRO A 36 -6.15 16.21 -2.50
N VAL A 37 -7.23 15.72 -1.89
CA VAL A 37 -7.31 14.35 -1.36
C VAL A 37 -7.42 13.35 -2.50
N ALA A 38 -8.25 13.62 -3.50
CA ALA A 38 -8.31 12.79 -4.71
C ALA A 38 -6.95 12.65 -5.40
N ARG A 39 -6.17 13.74 -5.48
CA ARG A 39 -4.81 13.70 -6.03
C ARG A 39 -3.87 12.84 -5.18
N ALA A 40 -3.93 12.97 -3.86
CA ALA A 40 -3.15 12.14 -2.94
C ALA A 40 -3.50 10.64 -3.07
N MET A 41 -4.79 10.32 -3.22
CA MET A 41 -5.26 8.94 -3.40
C MET A 41 -4.80 8.34 -4.74
N ARG A 42 -4.80 9.12 -5.83
CA ARG A 42 -4.21 8.66 -7.10
C ARG A 42 -2.71 8.42 -7.00
N ALA A 43 -1.98 9.34 -6.36
CA ALA A 43 -0.55 9.16 -6.13
C ALA A 43 -0.27 7.92 -5.26
N LEU A 44 -1.15 7.62 -4.30
CA LEU A 44 -1.09 6.37 -3.54
C LEU A 44 -1.33 5.15 -4.43
N ALA A 45 -2.35 5.15 -5.28
CA ALA A 45 -2.62 4.05 -6.22
C ALA A 45 -1.41 3.78 -7.13
N CYS A 46 -0.78 4.82 -7.67
CA CYS A 46 0.46 4.70 -8.45
C CYS A 46 1.59 4.05 -7.64
N ARG A 47 1.83 4.52 -6.41
CA ARG A 47 2.85 3.93 -5.53
C ARG A 47 2.58 2.46 -5.22
N ILE A 48 1.31 2.08 -5.00
CA ILE A 48 0.93 0.68 -4.80
C ILE A 48 1.25 -0.14 -6.06
N LYS A 49 0.91 0.35 -7.27
CA LYS A 49 1.24 -0.31 -8.55
C LYS A 49 2.73 -0.30 -8.91
N GLU A 50 3.52 0.59 -8.34
CA GLU A 50 4.95 0.69 -8.65
C GLU A 50 5.82 0.01 -7.58
N SER A 51 5.25 -0.31 -6.41
CA SER A 51 5.94 -0.99 -5.32
C SER A 51 6.43 -2.37 -5.75
N SER A 52 7.72 -2.49 -6.09
CA SER A 52 8.36 -3.78 -6.30
C SER A 52 8.48 -4.53 -4.97
N LEU A 53 8.28 -5.85 -4.99
CA LEU A 53 8.41 -6.75 -3.84
C LEU A 53 9.86 -6.91 -3.32
N THR A 54 10.71 -5.90 -3.49
CA THR A 54 12.09 -5.90 -3.01
C THR A 54 12.28 -4.88 -1.90
N GLN A 55 11.46 -5.03 -0.86
CA GLN A 55 11.91 -4.71 0.47
C GLN A 55 11.35 -5.81 1.33
N GLU A 56 12.24 -6.72 1.76
CA GLU A 56 11.97 -7.62 2.87
C GLU A 56 11.21 -6.80 3.91
N PHE A 57 9.93 -7.12 4.09
CA PHE A 57 9.11 -6.46 5.09
C PHE A 57 9.78 -6.81 6.41
N ASP A 58 10.68 -5.94 6.88
CA ASP A 58 11.56 -6.24 8.00
C ASP A 58 10.68 -6.27 9.24
N THR A 59 10.20 -7.47 9.55
CA THR A 59 9.33 -7.79 10.68
C THR A 59 9.96 -7.40 12.00
N ARG A 60 11.26 -7.05 12.03
CA ARG A 60 11.90 -6.38 13.17
C ARG A 60 11.23 -5.08 13.57
N THR A 61 10.70 -4.30 12.62
CA THR A 61 10.11 -2.98 12.94
C THR A 61 8.69 -3.10 13.50
N ALA A 62 7.98 -4.19 13.20
CA ALA A 62 6.66 -4.47 13.79
C ALA A 62 6.74 -4.97 15.24
N SER A 63 7.92 -5.42 15.69
CA SER A 63 8.20 -5.86 17.07
C SER A 63 9.08 -4.86 17.84
N GLY A 64 9.08 -3.58 17.45
CA GLY A 64 9.78 -2.52 18.17
C GLY A 64 8.95 -1.94 19.31
N ASN A 65 9.00 -2.58 20.48
CA ASN A 65 8.74 -2.03 21.82
C ASN A 65 7.75 -0.84 21.91
N ILE A 66 6.46 -1.14 22.08
CA ILE A 66 5.50 -0.20 22.71
C ILE A 66 5.68 -0.26 24.25
N GLU A 67 6.92 -0.17 24.71
CA GLU A 67 7.20 -0.01 26.14
C GLU A 67 7.96 1.30 26.34
N ARG A 68 7.36 2.17 27.17
CA ARG A 68 7.83 3.47 27.66
C ARG A 68 7.78 4.66 26.68
N ALA A 69 6.59 5.22 26.58
CA ALA A 69 6.42 6.66 26.77
C ALA A 69 5.38 6.88 27.88
N ALA A 70 5.76 6.52 29.11
CA ALA A 70 5.09 6.96 30.32
C ALA A 70 6.16 7.35 31.34
N VAL A 71 5.99 8.55 31.90
CA VAL A 71 6.86 9.37 32.76
C VAL A 71 7.79 10.30 32.00
#